data_AF-A0A961LKE9-F1
#
_entry.id   AF-A0A961LKE9-F1
#
_cell.length_a   1.000
_cell.length_b   1.000
_cell.length_c   1.000
_cell.angle_alpha   90.00
_cell.angle_beta   90.00
_cell.angle_gamma   90.00
#
_symmetry.space_group_name_H-M   'P 1'
#
loop_
_entity.id
_entity.type
_entity.pdbx_description
1 polymer ?
#
loop_
_entity_poly.entity_id
_entity_poly.type
_entity_poly.pdbx_seq_one_letter_code
_entity_poly.pdbx_strand_id
1 'polypeptide(L)' 'MAKSVYLLNEVEWARIEPLLPKGRRGARRVDDRRIISGIVFMLRSGARWRDCLPRMVRIR' A
#
# COMPACT_ATOMS: atom_id res chain seq x y z
N MET A 1 -0.32 0.26 21.34
CA MET A 1 -1.27 0.24 20.21
C MET A 1 -0.52 -0.18 18.95
N ALA A 2 -0.48 -1.48 18.65
CA ALA A 2 0.25 -1.99 17.48
C ALA A 2 -0.41 -1.44 16.21
N LYS A 3 0.27 -0.49 15.54
CA LYS A 3 -0.23 0.14 14.31
C LYS A 3 -0.23 -0.94 13.23
N SER A 4 -1.41 -1.49 12.94
CA SER A 4 -1.61 -2.47 11.87
C SER A 4 -0.91 -1.96 10.61
N VAL A 5 -0.03 -2.80 10.04
CA VAL A 5 0.78 -2.47 8.86
C VAL A 5 -0.10 -2.20 7.63
N TYR A 6 -1.38 -2.57 7.70
CA TYR A 6 -2.38 -2.33 6.67
C TYR A 6 -3.42 -1.32 7.15
N LEU A 7 -3.54 -0.24 6.38
CA LEU A 7 -4.52 0.83 6.64
C LEU A 7 -5.91 0.48 6.10
N LEU A 8 -5.98 -0.47 5.16
CA LEU A 8 -7.22 -0.95 4.56
C LEU A 8 -7.70 -2.23 5.26
N ASN A 9 -8.96 -2.23 5.64
CA ASN A 9 -9.63 -3.45 6.09
C ASN A 9 -9.81 -4.45 4.92
N GLU A 10 -10.18 -5.69 5.22
CA GLU A 10 -10.28 -6.73 4.18
C GLU A 10 -11.40 -6.45 3.15
N VAL A 11 -12.48 -5.82 3.58
CA VAL A 11 -13.62 -5.48 2.72
C VAL A 11 -13.26 -4.38 1.72
N GLU A 12 -12.55 -3.34 2.18
CA GLU A 12 -12.01 -2.28 1.36
C GLU A 12 -10.97 -2.82 0.39
N TRP A 13 -10.09 -3.70 0.86
CA TRP A 13 -9.09 -4.34 0.03
C TRP A 13 -9.73 -5.20 -1.08
N ALA A 14 -10.74 -6.00 -0.75
CA ALA A 14 -11.46 -6.84 -1.71
C ALA A 14 -12.14 -6.03 -2.83
N ARG A 15 -12.48 -4.76 -2.60
CA ARG A 15 -13.00 -3.86 -3.64
C ARG A 15 -11.90 -3.30 -4.54
N ILE A 16 -10.69 -3.10 -4.01
CA ILE A 16 -9.56 -2.51 -4.72
C ILE A 16 -8.78 -3.55 -5.53
N GLU A 17 -8.53 -4.72 -4.95
CA GLU A 17 -7.77 -5.81 -5.56
C GLU A 17 -8.16 -6.15 -7.02
N PRO A 18 -9.46 -6.30 -7.39
CA PRO A 18 -9.83 -6.63 -8.76
C PRO A 18 -9.56 -5.49 -9.75
N LEU A 19 -9.43 -4.25 -9.28
CA LEU A 19 -9.15 -3.08 -10.11
C LEU A 19 -7.65 -2.92 -10.42
N LEU A 20 -6.80 -3.65 -9.71
CA LEU A 20 -5.37 -3.60 -9.95
C LEU A 20 -5.03 -4.22 -11.31
N PRO A 21 -4.13 -3.61 -12.09
CA PRO A 21 -3.75 -4.13 -13.39
C PRO A 21 -3.05 -5.48 -13.20
N LYS A 22 -3.69 -6.56 -13.65
CA LYS A 22 -3.14 -7.92 -13.69
C LYS A 22 -2.42 -8.11 -15.02
N GLY A 23 -1.10 -8.31 -15.00
CA GLY A 23 -0.32 -8.64 -16.22
C GLY A 23 0.69 -7.59 -16.70
N ARG A 24 1.18 -6.67 -15.85
CA ARG A 24 2.27 -5.77 -16.24
C ARG A 24 3.59 -6.53 -16.44
N ARG A 25 4.24 -6.31 -17.59
CA ARG A 25 5.68 -6.57 -17.78
C ARG A 25 6.46 -5.53 -16.97
N GLY A 26 7.28 -5.97 -16.01
CA GLY A 26 8.07 -5.10 -15.13
C GLY A 26 8.42 -5.76 -13.79
N ALA A 27 9.06 -5.00 -12.90
CA ALA A 27 9.48 -5.49 -11.58
C ALA A 27 8.27 -6.00 -10.77
N ARG A 28 8.41 -7.20 -10.20
CA ARG A 28 7.39 -7.84 -9.37
C ARG A 28 7.06 -6.94 -8.20
N ARG A 29 5.81 -6.49 -8.10
CA ARG A 29 5.31 -5.81 -6.91
C ARG A 29 5.30 -6.83 -5.78
N VAL A 30 6.10 -6.56 -4.75
CA VAL A 30 6.29 -7.50 -3.64
C VAL A 30 5.01 -7.67 -2.84
N ASP A 31 4.21 -6.61 -2.71
CA ASP A 31 2.92 -6.62 -2.02
C ASP A 31 2.08 -5.38 -2.42
N ASP A 32 1.03 -5.57 -3.24
CA ASP A 32 0.16 -4.48 -3.69
C ASP A 32 -0.62 -3.85 -2.53
N ARG A 33 -1.07 -4.66 -1.55
CA ARG A 33 -1.86 -4.18 -0.41
C ARG A 33 -1.05 -3.21 0.45
N ARG A 34 0.22 -3.52 0.61
CA ARG A 34 1.18 -2.70 1.36
C ARG A 34 1.46 -1.36 0.66
N ILE A 35 1.64 -1.38 -0.66
CA ILE A 35 1.84 -0.16 -1.47
C ILE A 35 0.61 0.74 -1.41
N ILE A 36 -0.58 0.18 -1.63
CA ILE A 36 -1.84 0.95 -1.57
C ILE A 36 -2.07 1.50 -0.16
N SER A 37 -1.78 0.72 0.88
CA SER A 37 -1.84 1.21 2.27
C SER A 37 -0.90 2.42 2.50
N GLY A 38 0.29 2.40 1.92
CA GLY A 38 1.22 3.53 1.95
C GLY A 38 0.67 4.77 1.22
N ILE A 39 0.06 4.59 0.05
CA ILE A 39 -0.60 5.68 -0.70
C ILE A 39 -1.71 6.32 0.12
N VAL A 40 -2.61 5.51 0.70
CA VAL A 40 -3.71 5.98 1.54
C VAL A 40 -3.18 6.72 2.77
N PHE A 41 -2.09 6.26 3.37
CA PHE A 41 -1.45 6.94 4.50
C PHE A 41 -1.02 8.37 4.13
N MET A 42 -0.35 8.55 3.00
CA MET A 42 0.11 9.88 2.57
C MET A 42 -1.05 10.81 2.22
N LEU A 43 -2.07 10.29 1.54
CA LEU A 43 -3.26 11.08 1.21
C LEU A 43 -3.99 11.57 2.48
N ARG A 44 -4.00 10.76 3.55
CA ARG A 44 -4.61 11.13 4.83
C ARG A 44 -3.72 12.05 5.68
N SER A 45 -2.42 11.81 5.70
CA SER A 45 -1.49 12.48 6.63
C SER A 45 -0.79 13.69 6.03
N GLY A 46 -0.77 13.85 4.70
CA GLY A 46 0.09 14.83 4.01
C GLY A 46 1.59 14.54 4.13
N ALA A 47 1.97 13.37 4.67
CA ALA A 47 3.36 12.98 4.89
C ALA A 47 4.08 12.70 3.56
N ARG A 48 5.40 12.87 3.53
CA ARG A 48 6.20 12.55 2.35
C ARG A 48 6.40 11.03 2.26
N TRP A 49 6.62 10.51 1.06
CA TRP A 49 6.95 9.09 0.84
C TRP A 49 8.13 8.59 1.69
N ARG A 50 9.09 9.46 1.99
CA ARG A 50 10.26 9.14 2.81
C ARG A 50 9.92 8.94 4.30
N ASP A 51 8.82 9.55 4.74
CA ASP A 51 8.33 9.49 6.12
C ASP A 51 7.34 8.33 6.33
N CYS A 52 6.91 7.68 5.23
CA CYS A 52 6.18 6.43 5.31
C CYS A 52 7.04 5.38 6.01
N LEU A 53 6.43 4.65 6.95
CA LEU A 53 7.08 3.56 7.68
C LEU A 53 7.81 2.63 6.68
N PRO A 54 9.09 2.29 6.94
CA PRO A 54 9.85 1.35 6.08
C PRO A 54 9.15 -0.02 5.94
N ARG A 55 8.27 -0.34 6.90
CA ARG A 55 7.42 -1.53 6.94
C ARG A 55 6.17 -1.45 6.07
N MET A 56 5.84 -0.30 5.48
CA MET A 56 4.71 -0.11 4.56
C MET A 56 5.18 0.04 3.11
N VAL A 57 6.32 0.69 2.87
CA VAL A 57 6.83 0.83 1.51
C VAL A 57 8.34 0.63 1.54
N ARG A 58 8.84 -0.32 0.75
CA ARG A 58 10.27 -0.48 0.47
C ARG A 58 10.42 -0.63 -1.04
N ILE A 59 10.60 0.50 -1.72
CA ILE A 59 11.00 0.51 -3.13
C ILE A 59 12.52 0.31 -3.11
N ARG A 60 12.99 -0.81 -3.66
CA ARG A 60 14.40 -1.00 -4.00
C ARG A 60 14.66 -0.36 -5.35
#